data_AF-A0A9W4LMS8-F1
#
_entry.id   AF-A0A9W4LMS8-F1
#
_cell.length_a   1.000
_cell.length_b   1.000
_cell.length_c   1.000
_cell.angle_alpha   90.00
_cell.angle_beta   90.00
_cell.angle_gamma   90.00
#
_symmetry.space_group_name_H-M   'P 1'
#
loop_
_entity.id
_entity.type
_entity.pdbx_description
1 polymer ?
#
loop_
_entity_poly.entity_id
_entity_poly.type
_entity_poly.pdbx_seq_one_letter_code
_entity_poly.pdbx_strand_id
1 'polypeptide(L)'
;MVSTVLLGIIGAIIAVITALIQDRKLYIDLFEKRFNAYREFNISCDARLQEILMMDPPSVPKIDELRRIWNARMQLDCLFSSTVSEKAAQIERELATLTNNHLDGRFAMLAGQSMAEDYKQAYEARIGSEKRFRALQSDFAKLAAPYMKQRTVFEMLTGK
;
A
#
# COMPACT_ATOMS: atom_id res chain seq x y z
N MET A 1 -26.69 -51.59 18.56
CA MET A 1 -26.76 -50.17 18.97
C MET A 1 -25.42 -49.40 18.86
N VAL A 2 -24.27 -50.07 18.69
CA VAL A 2 -22.95 -49.39 18.59
C VAL A 2 -22.75 -48.61 17.26
N SER A 3 -23.50 -48.95 16.20
CA SER A 3 -23.28 -48.41 14.84
C SER A 3 -23.69 -46.94 14.65
N THR A 4 -24.82 -46.50 15.23
CA THR A 4 -25.33 -45.12 15.05
C THR A 4 -24.52 -44.07 15.80
N VAL A 5 -24.02 -44.41 17.00
CA VAL A 5 -23.16 -43.52 17.79
C VAL A 5 -21.80 -43.34 17.10
N LEU A 6 -21.23 -44.43 16.58
CA LEU A 6 -19.95 -44.39 15.86
C LEU A 6 -20.05 -43.54 14.57
N LEU A 7 -21.14 -43.71 13.81
CA LEU A 7 -21.42 -42.89 12.62
C LEU A 7 -21.60 -41.40 12.97
N GLY A 8 -22.26 -41.10 14.09
CA GLY A 8 -22.40 -39.73 14.59
C GLY A 8 -21.06 -39.09 14.95
N ILE A 9 -20.17 -39.83 15.62
CA ILE A 9 -18.81 -39.37 15.97
C ILE A 9 -17.97 -39.12 14.71
N ILE A 10 -17.99 -40.05 13.75
CA ILE A 10 -17.26 -39.91 12.48
C ILE A 10 -17.79 -38.69 11.70
N GLY A 11 -19.11 -38.51 11.62
CA GLY A 11 -19.72 -37.33 10.99
C GLY A 11 -19.31 -36.02 11.64
N ALA A 12 -19.26 -35.97 12.98
CA ALA A 12 -18.79 -34.80 13.73
C ALA A 12 -17.30 -34.51 13.47
N ILE A 13 -16.44 -35.52 13.44
CA ILE A 13 -15.01 -35.37 13.13
C ILE A 13 -14.83 -34.81 11.71
N ILE A 14 -15.54 -35.35 10.72
CA ILE A 14 -15.49 -34.86 9.34
C ILE A 14 -15.91 -33.39 9.28
N ALA A 15 -17.02 -33.03 9.93
CA ALA A 15 -17.51 -31.65 9.96
C ALA A 15 -16.47 -30.69 10.58
N VAL A 16 -15.83 -31.08 11.67
CA VAL A 16 -14.76 -30.29 12.31
C VAL A 16 -13.57 -30.14 11.37
N ILE A 17 -13.13 -31.22 10.72
CA ILE A 17 -12.02 -31.17 9.76
C ILE A 17 -12.37 -30.26 8.57
N THR A 18 -13.58 -30.36 8.03
CA THR A 18 -14.04 -29.50 6.93
C THR A 18 -14.07 -28.02 7.35
N ALA A 19 -14.58 -27.72 8.54
CA ALA A 19 -14.59 -26.35 9.09
C ALA A 19 -13.16 -25.79 9.23
N LEU A 20 -12.23 -26.59 9.77
CA LEU A 20 -10.81 -26.20 9.89
C LEU A 20 -10.15 -25.94 8.53
N ILE A 21 -10.48 -26.73 7.51
CA ILE A 21 -9.96 -26.52 6.14
C ILE A 21 -10.54 -25.23 5.55
N GLN A 22 -11.84 -24.98 5.73
CA GLN A 22 -12.49 -23.77 5.24
C GLN A 22 -11.94 -22.50 5.91
N ASP A 23 -11.75 -22.54 7.23
CA ASP A 23 -11.16 -21.44 7.99
C ASP A 23 -9.73 -21.14 7.53
N ARG A 24 -8.90 -22.19 7.34
CA ARG A 24 -7.56 -22.04 6.78
C ARG A 24 -7.57 -21.47 5.37
N LYS A 25 -8.48 -21.90 4.49
CA LYS A 25 -8.61 -21.34 3.14
C LYS A 25 -8.99 -19.86 3.19
N LEU A 26 -9.96 -19.49 4.03
CA LEU A 26 -10.35 -18.10 4.21
C LEU A 26 -9.18 -17.23 4.70
N TYR A 27 -8.39 -17.75 5.64
CA TYR A 27 -7.18 -17.06 6.12
C TYR A 27 -6.17 -16.82 5.00
N ILE A 28 -5.91 -17.85 4.17
CA ILE A 28 -5.01 -17.80 3.01
C ILE A 28 -5.50 -16.79 1.97
N ASP A 29 -6.79 -16.81 1.63
CA ASP A 29 -7.38 -15.88 0.66
C ASP A 29 -7.33 -14.43 1.16
N LEU A 30 -7.62 -14.21 2.44
CA LEU A 30 -7.57 -12.89 3.06
C LEU A 30 -6.12 -12.37 3.10
N PHE A 31 -5.17 -13.24 3.38
CA PHE A 31 -3.75 -12.93 3.31
C PHE A 31 -3.32 -12.49 1.90
N GLU A 32 -3.67 -13.26 0.87
CA GLU A 32 -3.30 -12.95 -0.52
C GLU A 32 -3.88 -11.60 -0.97
N LYS A 33 -5.15 -11.33 -0.61
CA LYS A 33 -5.79 -10.03 -0.87
C LYS A 33 -5.07 -8.87 -0.19
N ARG A 34 -4.74 -9.04 1.10
CA ARG A 34 -3.96 -8.05 1.89
C ARG A 34 -2.62 -7.77 1.21
N PHE A 35 -1.87 -8.82 0.90
CA PHE A 35 -0.55 -8.70 0.29
C PHE A 35 -0.60 -7.99 -1.07
N ASN A 36 -1.55 -8.37 -1.93
CA ASN A 36 -1.71 -7.75 -3.24
C ASN A 36 -2.08 -6.26 -3.13
N ALA A 37 -3.00 -5.89 -2.24
CA ALA A 37 -3.35 -4.49 -2.00
C ALA A 37 -2.14 -3.66 -1.55
N TYR A 38 -1.34 -4.18 -0.61
CA TYR A 38 -0.10 -3.53 -0.17
C TYR A 38 0.91 -3.35 -1.30
N ARG A 39 1.08 -4.39 -2.13
CA ARG A 39 2.03 -4.38 -3.24
C ARG A 39 1.62 -3.37 -4.32
N GLU A 40 0.35 -3.39 -4.70
CA GLU A 40 -0.20 -2.44 -5.69
C GLU A 40 -0.08 -0.99 -5.21
N PHE A 41 -0.41 -0.72 -3.94
CA PHE A 41 -0.26 0.61 -3.36
C PHE A 41 1.19 1.13 -3.45
N ASN A 42 2.19 0.31 -3.10
CA ASN A 42 3.59 0.70 -3.18
C ASN A 42 4.05 0.92 -4.64
N ILE A 43 3.69 0.02 -5.55
CA ILE A 43 4.02 0.16 -6.97
C ILE A 43 3.47 1.48 -7.51
N SER A 44 2.22 1.80 -7.20
CA SER A 44 1.60 3.05 -7.65
C SER A 44 2.20 4.29 -7.00
N CYS A 45 2.54 4.23 -5.71
CA CYS A 45 3.25 5.32 -5.04
C CYS A 45 4.63 5.58 -5.66
N ASP A 46 5.39 4.51 -5.95
CA ASP A 46 6.72 4.62 -6.56
C ASP A 46 6.64 5.08 -8.01
N ALA A 47 5.69 4.56 -8.80
CA ALA A 47 5.44 5.03 -10.16
C ALA A 47 5.13 6.53 -10.16
N ARG A 48 4.25 6.97 -9.24
CA ARG A 48 3.91 8.38 -9.12
C ARG A 48 5.09 9.24 -8.67
N LEU A 49 5.91 8.76 -7.73
CA LEU A 49 7.12 9.47 -7.35
C LEU A 49 8.09 9.61 -8.53
N GLN A 50 8.33 8.53 -9.28
CA GLN A 50 9.18 8.57 -10.48
C GLN A 50 8.66 9.55 -11.51
N GLU A 51 7.35 9.58 -11.75
CA GLU A 51 6.75 10.59 -12.63
C GLU A 51 7.05 12.01 -12.14
N ILE A 52 6.86 12.31 -10.85
CA ILE A 52 7.13 13.66 -10.32
C ILE A 52 8.63 14.01 -10.45
N LEU A 53 9.52 13.04 -10.26
CA LEU A 53 10.96 13.26 -10.40
C LEU A 53 11.41 13.41 -11.86
N MET A 54 10.69 12.80 -12.81
CA MET A 54 11.02 12.79 -14.25
C MET A 54 10.20 13.80 -15.08
N MET A 55 9.21 14.48 -14.51
CA MET A 55 8.36 15.41 -15.24
C MET A 55 9.14 16.63 -15.77
N ASP A 56 9.19 16.71 -17.10
CA ASP A 56 9.31 17.95 -17.88
C ASP A 56 8.48 17.80 -19.17
N PRO A 57 7.50 18.68 -19.49
CA PRO A 57 6.98 19.82 -18.72
C PRO A 57 5.98 19.41 -17.59
N PRO A 58 5.56 20.35 -16.71
CA PRO A 58 4.55 20.07 -15.69
C PRO A 58 3.26 19.57 -16.34
N SER A 59 2.98 18.28 -16.14
CA SER A 59 1.75 17.66 -16.58
C SER A 59 0.87 17.39 -15.37
N VAL A 60 -0.43 17.57 -15.57
CA VAL A 60 -1.43 17.24 -14.56
C VAL A 60 -1.19 15.79 -14.12
N PRO A 61 -1.22 15.49 -12.81
CA PRO A 61 -1.14 14.12 -12.32
C PRO A 61 -2.07 13.22 -13.14
N LYS A 62 -1.54 12.11 -13.67
CA LYS A 62 -2.36 11.20 -14.47
C LYS A 62 -3.51 10.71 -13.61
N ILE A 63 -4.73 11.04 -14.01
CA ILE A 63 -5.94 10.73 -13.25
C ILE A 63 -6.08 9.23 -12.98
N ASP A 64 -5.59 8.40 -13.90
CA ASP A 64 -5.58 6.95 -13.75
C ASP A 64 -4.64 6.47 -12.65
N GLU A 65 -3.47 7.10 -12.49
CA GLU A 65 -2.51 6.74 -11.44
C GLU A 65 -3.03 7.18 -10.06
N LEU A 66 -3.61 8.39 -9.98
CA LEU A 66 -4.29 8.83 -8.76
C LEU A 66 -5.47 7.94 -8.39
N ARG A 67 -6.25 7.47 -9.37
CA ARG A 67 -7.35 6.53 -9.16
C ARG A 67 -6.84 5.17 -8.68
N ARG A 68 -5.70 4.68 -9.18
CA ARG A 68 -5.07 3.44 -8.70
C ARG A 68 -4.63 3.56 -7.25
N ILE A 69 -3.93 4.64 -6.90
CA ILE A 69 -3.50 4.91 -5.51
C ILE A 69 -4.73 4.94 -4.60
N TRP A 70 -5.77 5.70 -4.97
CA TRP A 70 -7.01 5.80 -4.20
C TRP A 70 -7.70 4.45 -4.00
N ASN A 71 -7.86 3.67 -5.07
CA ASN A 71 -8.49 2.36 -5.01
C ASN A 71 -7.71 1.40 -4.13
N ALA A 72 -6.37 1.39 -4.23
CA ALA A 72 -5.52 0.56 -3.40
C ALA A 72 -5.62 0.98 -1.92
N ARG A 73 -5.67 2.29 -1.61
CA ARG A 73 -5.91 2.79 -0.25
C ARG A 73 -7.28 2.37 0.30
N MET A 74 -8.34 2.40 -0.52
CA MET A 74 -9.65 1.87 -0.11
C MET A 74 -9.61 0.38 0.22
N GLN A 75 -8.83 -0.41 -0.54
CA GLN A 75 -8.63 -1.82 -0.21
C GLN A 75 -7.86 -1.99 1.11
N LEU A 76 -6.85 -1.15 1.36
CA LEU A 76 -6.11 -1.18 2.61
C LEU A 76 -7.01 -0.90 3.83
N ASP A 77 -7.90 0.09 3.72
CA ASP A 77 -8.89 0.45 4.76
C ASP A 77 -9.82 -0.71 5.12
N CYS A 78 -10.23 -1.51 4.14
CA CYS A 78 -11.10 -2.65 4.39
C CYS A 78 -10.35 -3.90 4.87
N LEU A 79 -9.08 -4.08 4.46
CA LEU A 79 -8.36 -5.33 4.64
C LEU A 79 -7.41 -5.30 5.85
N PHE A 80 -6.90 -4.14 6.28
CA PHE A 80 -5.88 -4.03 7.32
C PHE A 80 -6.38 -3.32 8.59
N SER A 81 -5.52 -3.26 9.62
CA SER A 81 -5.81 -2.48 10.83
C SER A 81 -5.77 -0.98 10.55
N SER A 82 -6.46 -0.20 11.40
CA SER A 82 -6.52 1.26 11.29
C SER A 82 -5.14 1.91 11.21
N THR A 83 -4.13 1.38 11.90
CA THR A 83 -2.76 1.91 11.89
C THR A 83 -2.09 1.82 10.51
N VAL A 84 -2.31 0.72 9.77
CA VAL A 84 -1.78 0.54 8.41
C VAL A 84 -2.46 1.53 7.46
N SER A 85 -3.77 1.65 7.57
CA SER A 85 -4.62 2.58 6.80
C SER A 85 -4.27 4.05 7.05
N GLU A 86 -4.09 4.44 8.31
CA GLU A 86 -3.66 5.79 8.69
C GLU A 86 -2.29 6.14 8.08
N LYS A 87 -1.37 5.17 8.02
CA LYS A 87 -0.07 5.35 7.39
C LYS A 87 -0.17 5.47 5.87
N ALA A 88 -1.04 4.69 5.23
CA ALA A 88 -1.32 4.86 3.80
C ALA A 88 -1.87 6.27 3.49
N ALA A 89 -2.80 6.78 4.30
CA ALA A 89 -3.33 8.14 4.18
C ALA A 89 -2.27 9.24 4.45
N GLN A 90 -1.28 8.98 5.31
CA GLN A 90 -0.14 9.89 5.49
C GLN A 90 0.76 9.92 4.25
N ILE A 91 1.01 8.76 3.62
CA ILE A 91 1.79 8.65 2.37
C ILE A 91 1.12 9.43 1.25
N GLU A 92 -0.19 9.28 1.05
CA GLU A 92 -0.94 10.01 0.01
C GLU A 92 -0.85 11.54 0.20
N ARG A 93 -0.99 12.01 1.44
CA ARG A 93 -0.88 13.44 1.76
C ARG A 93 0.51 13.99 1.50
N GLU A 94 1.56 13.25 1.85
CA GLU A 94 2.92 13.69 1.57
C GLU A 94 3.22 13.64 0.06
N LEU A 95 2.66 12.68 -0.68
CA LEU A 95 2.79 12.61 -2.14
C LEU A 95 2.13 13.83 -2.82
N ALA A 96 0.97 14.27 -2.32
CA ALA A 96 0.33 15.51 -2.76
C ALA A 96 1.19 16.75 -2.43
N THR A 97 1.74 16.80 -1.21
CA THR A 97 2.66 17.87 -0.78
C THR A 97 3.90 17.94 -1.68
N LEU A 98 4.50 16.79 -1.99
CA LEU A 98 5.65 16.68 -2.88
C LEU A 98 5.32 17.15 -4.30
N THR A 99 4.12 16.81 -4.80
CA THR A 99 3.64 17.29 -6.10
C THR A 99 3.53 18.82 -6.12
N ASN A 100 2.92 19.41 -5.09
CA ASN A 100 2.76 20.87 -5.01
C ASN A 100 4.12 21.58 -4.93
N ASN A 101 5.01 21.14 -4.04
CA ASN A 101 6.35 21.70 -3.91
C ASN A 101 7.16 21.60 -5.22
N HIS A 102 6.97 20.52 -5.99
CA HIS A 102 7.58 20.39 -7.31
C HIS A 102 7.02 21.41 -8.32
N LEU A 103 5.69 21.56 -8.38
CA LEU A 103 5.04 22.53 -9.26
C LEU A 103 5.44 23.96 -8.92
N ASP A 104 5.44 24.31 -7.64
CA ASP A 104 5.82 25.64 -7.14
C ASP A 104 7.26 25.99 -7.52
N GLY A 105 8.20 25.06 -7.30
CA GLY A 105 9.60 25.26 -7.69
C GLY A 105 9.79 25.41 -9.21
N ARG A 106 9.03 24.67 -10.02
CA ARG A 106 9.08 24.80 -11.49
C ARG A 106 8.45 26.11 -11.98
N PHE A 107 7.35 26.57 -11.38
CA PHE A 107 6.77 27.88 -11.70
C PHE A 107 7.73 29.02 -11.36
N ALA A 108 8.38 28.96 -10.19
CA ALA A 108 9.41 29.93 -9.81
C ALA A 108 10.58 29.97 -10.82
N MET A 109 10.99 28.82 -11.35
CA MET A 109 12.01 28.73 -12.39
C MET A 109 11.55 29.33 -13.74
N LEU A 110 10.34 29.01 -14.21
CA LEU A 110 9.79 29.48 -15.49
C LEU A 110 9.42 30.97 -15.49
N ALA A 111 9.05 31.53 -14.34
CA ALA A 111 8.76 32.96 -14.17
C ALA A 111 10.02 33.85 -14.28
N GLY A 112 11.18 33.27 -14.55
CA GLY A 112 12.34 34.01 -15.06
C GLY A 112 12.97 34.99 -14.06
N GLN A 113 13.16 34.60 -12.79
CA GLN A 113 13.92 35.32 -11.73
C GLN A 113 13.13 36.11 -10.66
N SER A 114 11.83 35.90 -10.42
CA SER A 114 11.27 36.37 -9.13
C SER A 114 11.77 35.47 -7.99
N MET A 115 12.93 35.91 -7.46
CA MET A 115 13.74 35.43 -6.35
C MET A 115 14.33 34.02 -6.48
N ALA A 116 15.64 33.94 -6.74
CA ALA A 116 16.41 32.70 -6.55
C ALA A 116 16.18 32.05 -5.17
N GLU A 117 15.81 32.87 -4.18
CA GLU A 117 15.40 32.44 -2.85
C GLU A 117 14.08 31.64 -2.87
N ASP A 118 13.07 32.03 -3.66
CA ASP A 118 11.79 31.33 -3.74
C ASP A 118 11.97 29.95 -4.42
N TYR A 119 12.77 29.90 -5.47
CA TYR A 119 13.18 28.63 -6.10
C TYR A 119 13.94 27.73 -5.11
N LYS A 120 14.89 28.30 -4.37
CA LYS A 120 15.67 27.58 -3.36
C LYS A 120 14.78 27.04 -2.25
N GLN A 121 13.84 27.84 -1.74
CA GLN A 121 12.88 27.42 -0.72
C GLN A 121 11.99 26.28 -1.22
N ALA A 122 11.43 26.39 -2.43
CA ALA A 122 10.62 25.32 -3.02
C ALA A 122 11.43 24.03 -3.25
N TYR A 123 12.69 24.16 -3.67
CA TYR A 123 13.60 23.03 -3.85
C TYR A 123 13.95 22.33 -2.52
N GLU A 124 14.26 23.11 -1.48
CA GLU A 124 14.52 22.58 -0.13
C GLU A 124 13.25 21.92 0.46
N ALA A 125 12.09 22.53 0.27
CA ALA A 125 10.79 21.96 0.65
C ALA A 125 10.51 20.63 -0.07
N ARG A 126 10.82 20.54 -1.38
CA ARG A 126 10.72 19.30 -2.16
C ARG A 126 11.61 18.19 -1.59
N ILE A 127 12.88 18.48 -1.32
CA ILE A 127 13.81 17.51 -0.72
C ILE A 127 13.30 17.07 0.67
N GLY A 128 12.81 18.01 1.47
CA GLY A 128 12.22 17.70 2.77
C GLY A 128 11.01 16.76 2.66
N SER A 129 10.12 17.04 1.71
CA SER A 129 8.96 16.18 1.41
C SER A 129 9.37 14.80 0.93
N GLU A 130 10.36 14.69 0.05
CA GLU A 130 10.85 13.42 -0.44
C GLU A 130 11.41 12.56 0.71
N LYS A 131 12.22 13.16 1.59
CA LYS A 131 12.75 12.47 2.78
C LYS A 131 11.63 11.97 3.69
N ARG A 132 10.60 12.79 3.95
CA ARG A 132 9.44 12.38 4.76
C ARG A 132 8.64 11.27 4.08
N PHE A 133 8.42 11.36 2.78
CA PHE A 133 7.74 10.34 1.99
C PHE A 133 8.47 8.99 2.10
N ARG A 134 9.80 8.97 1.88
CA ARG A 134 10.62 7.76 2.00
C ARG A 134 10.60 7.18 3.43
N ALA A 135 10.64 8.04 4.45
CA ALA A 135 10.52 7.60 5.84
C ALA A 135 9.14 6.95 6.10
N LEU A 136 8.06 7.56 5.62
CA LEU A 136 6.71 7.01 5.74
C LEU A 136 6.55 5.68 4.99
N GLN A 137 7.12 5.54 3.78
CA GLN A 137 7.16 4.25 3.06
C GLN A 137 7.91 3.19 3.86
N SER A 138 9.05 3.54 4.47
CA SER A 138 9.82 2.61 5.32
C SER A 138 9.01 2.15 6.54
N ASP A 139 8.34 3.07 7.22
CA ASP A 139 7.51 2.73 8.39
C ASP A 139 6.29 1.91 8.01
N PHE A 140 5.66 2.22 6.87
CA PHE A 140 4.58 1.42 6.31
C PHE A 140 5.04 -0.01 5.99
N ALA A 141 6.24 -0.17 5.42
CA ALA A 141 6.83 -1.48 5.16
C ALA A 141 7.10 -2.27 6.45
N LYS A 142 7.54 -1.61 7.53
CA LYS A 142 7.72 -2.25 8.85
C LYS A 142 6.38 -2.73 9.42
N LEU A 143 5.33 -1.93 9.31
CA LEU A 143 3.99 -2.32 9.75
C LEU A 143 3.44 -3.49 8.92
N ALA A 144 3.80 -3.54 7.63
CA ALA A 144 3.43 -4.62 6.74
C ALA A 144 4.33 -5.88 6.85
N ALA A 145 5.47 -5.79 7.54
CA ALA A 145 6.47 -6.85 7.62
C ALA A 145 5.95 -8.19 8.19
N PRO A 146 5.03 -8.23 9.18
CA PRO A 146 4.44 -9.48 9.64
C PRO A 146 3.71 -10.23 8.53
N TYR A 147 3.03 -9.51 7.62
CA TYR A 147 2.38 -10.10 6.45
C TYR A 147 3.42 -10.56 5.42
N MET A 148 4.50 -9.80 5.21
CA MET A 148 5.59 -10.20 4.31
C MET A 148 6.29 -11.49 4.77
N LYS A 149 6.48 -11.69 6.08
CA LYS A 149 7.07 -12.92 6.65
C LYS A 149 6.17 -14.15 6.50
N GLN A 150 4.85 -13.95 6.53
CA GLN A 150 3.88 -15.03 6.33
C GLN A 150 3.83 -15.52 4.88
N ARG A 151 4.43 -14.78 3.93
CA ARG A 151 4.49 -15.14 2.52
C ARG A 151 5.18 -16.48 2.27
N THR A 152 6.31 -16.75 2.92
CA THR A 152 7.02 -18.03 2.74
C THR A 152 6.20 -19.22 3.23
N VAL A 153 5.44 -19.03 4.32
CA VAL A 153 4.50 -20.05 4.83
C VAL A 153 3.32 -20.22 3.87
N PHE A 154 2.80 -19.14 3.31
CA PHE A 154 1.74 -19.18 2.29
C PHE A 154 2.20 -19.91 1.02
N GLU A 155 3.39 -19.61 0.52
CA GLU A 155 4.02 -20.25 -0.66
C GLU A 155 4.16 -21.77 -0.40
N MET A 156 4.67 -22.16 0.77
CA MET A 156 4.74 -23.57 1.19
C MET A 156 3.37 -24.27 1.26
N LEU A 157 2.32 -23.58 1.73
CA LEU A 157 0.98 -24.16 1.89
C LEU A 157 0.18 -24.22 0.58
N THR A 158 0.51 -23.36 -0.39
CA THR A 158 -0.24 -23.23 -1.65
C THR A 158 0.50 -23.81 -2.87
N GLY A 159 1.79 -24.14 -2.73
CA GLY A 159 2.61 -24.66 -3.83
C GLY A 159 2.93 -23.62 -4.90
N LYS A 160 2.77 -22.33 -4.58
CA LYS A 160 3.24 -21.18 -5.37
C LYS A 160 4.62 -20.77 -4.87
#